data_AF-A0A0N4XBV6-F1
#
_entry.id   AF-A0A0N4XBV6-F1
#
_cell.length_a   1.000
_cell.length_b   1.000
_cell.length_c   1.000
_cell.angle_alpha   90.00
_cell.angle_beta   90.00
_cell.angle_gamma   90.00
#
_symmetry.space_group_name_H-M   'P 1'
#
loop_
_entity.id
_entity.type
_entity.pdbx_description
1 polymer ?
#
loop_
_entity_poly.entity_id
_entity_poly.type
_entity_poly.pdbx_seq_one_letter_code
_entity_poly.pdbx_strand_id
1 'polypeptide(L)'
;LKWSNEWANKALDYLKSPKSVKADVVIEGEQSFNEDDTQLPLQKLLAFLQPRFHKIEKDLARLPKGTIYGCNGVINKKGNKNSISAVCLYKKP
;
A
#
# COMPACT_ATOMS: atom_id res chain seq x y z
N LEU A 1 5.52 15.82 0.45
CA LEU A 1 4.27 15.03 0.43
C LEU A 1 3.38 15.48 1.59
N LYS A 2 2.04 15.40 1.46
CA LYS A 2 1.08 15.72 2.53
C LYS A 2 0.19 14.50 2.80
N TRP A 3 0.24 13.98 4.02
CA TRP A 3 -0.63 12.88 4.42
C TRP A 3 -2.10 13.30 4.43
N SER A 4 -3.00 12.39 4.06
CA SER A 4 -4.45 12.58 4.14
C SER A 4 -5.17 11.31 4.57
N ASN A 5 -5.98 11.42 5.64
CA ASN A 5 -6.85 10.34 6.11
C ASN A 5 -7.91 9.99 5.06
N GLU A 6 -8.41 10.97 4.30
CA GLU A 6 -9.30 10.72 3.17
C GLU A 6 -8.62 9.84 2.11
N TRP A 7 -7.35 10.10 1.81
CA TRP A 7 -6.58 9.29 0.87
C TRP A 7 -6.23 7.91 1.43
N ALA A 8 -6.05 7.77 2.73
CA ALA A 8 -5.91 6.47 3.39
C ALA A 8 -7.21 5.65 3.29
N ASN A 9 -8.39 6.28 3.40
CA ASN A 9 -9.66 5.58 3.17
C ASN A 9 -9.82 5.17 1.69
N LYS A 10 -9.45 6.05 0.75
CA LYS A 10 -9.41 5.71 -0.67
C LYS A 10 -8.46 4.57 -1.00
N ALA A 11 -7.32 4.47 -0.30
CA ALA A 11 -6.42 3.32 -0.44
C ALA A 11 -7.11 2.00 -0.05
N LEU A 12 -7.96 2.00 0.98
CA LEU A 12 -8.77 0.82 1.32
C LEU A 12 -9.81 0.51 0.24
N ASP A 13 -10.46 1.52 -0.32
CA ASP A 13 -11.43 1.33 -1.42
C ASP A 13 -10.75 0.81 -2.69
N TYR A 14 -9.53 1.29 -2.98
CA TYR A 14 -8.70 0.79 -4.08
C TYR A 14 -8.38 -0.70 -3.91
N LEU A 15 -8.04 -1.17 -2.71
CA LEU A 15 -7.77 -2.60 -2.47
C LEU A 15 -9.00 -3.49 -2.72
N LYS A 16 -10.21 -2.96 -2.55
CA LYS A 16 -11.45 -3.69 -2.87
C LYS A 16 -11.77 -3.64 -4.37
N SER A 17 -11.48 -2.51 -5.02
CA SER A 17 -11.71 -2.30 -6.45
C SER A 17 -10.69 -1.30 -7.01
N PRO A 18 -9.60 -1.75 -7.65
CA PRO A 18 -8.50 -0.88 -8.10
C PRO A 18 -8.92 0.24 -9.07
N LYS A 19 -10.05 0.07 -9.77
CA LYS A 19 -10.59 1.08 -10.69
C LYS A 19 -11.44 2.16 -10.00
N SER A 20 -11.70 2.02 -8.69
CA SER A 20 -12.55 2.96 -7.92
C SER A 20 -11.85 4.28 -7.59
N VAL A 21 -10.52 4.31 -7.60
CA VAL A 21 -9.74 5.51 -7.23
C VAL A 21 -8.71 5.80 -8.31
N LYS A 22 -8.71 7.03 -8.84
CA LYS A 22 -7.67 7.53 -9.73
C LYS A 22 -6.54 8.15 -8.90
N ALA A 23 -5.34 7.60 -9.02
CA ALA A 23 -4.11 8.11 -8.42
C ALA A 23 -3.02 8.24 -9.49
N ASP A 24 -2.11 9.20 -9.32
CA ASP A 24 -1.00 9.45 -10.26
C ASP A 24 0.16 8.48 -10.04
N VAL A 25 0.35 8.04 -8.80
CA VAL A 25 1.29 6.97 -8.45
C VAL A 25 0.60 6.02 -7.50
N VAL A 26 0.80 4.73 -7.75
CA VAL A 26 0.28 3.64 -6.94
C VAL A 26 1.45 2.75 -6.55
N ILE A 27 1.59 2.49 -5.26
CA ILE A 27 2.52 1.50 -4.73
C ILE A 27 1.68 0.45 -4.06
N GLU A 28 1.59 -0.74 -4.64
CA GLU A 28 0.79 -1.82 -4.08
C GLU A 28 1.58 -3.12 -4.02
N GLY A 29 1.15 -3.99 -3.12
CA GLY A 29 1.62 -5.35 -3.10
C GLY A 29 0.75 -6.23 -2.21
N GLU A 30 0.96 -7.53 -2.40
CA GLU A 30 0.35 -8.59 -1.61
C GLU A 30 1.43 -9.60 -1.26
N GLN A 31 1.33 -10.15 -0.05
CA GLN A 31 2.14 -11.28 0.40
C GLN A 31 1.25 -12.29 1.11
N SER A 32 1.35 -13.56 0.70
CA SER A 32 0.73 -14.67 1.39
C SER A 32 1.65 -15.23 2.47
N PHE A 33 1.08 -15.70 3.58
CA PHE A 33 1.78 -16.33 4.70
C PHE A 33 0.92 -17.43 5.32
N ASN A 34 1.55 -18.40 5.97
CA ASN A 34 0.85 -19.49 6.63
C ASN A 34 0.23 -19.00 7.96
N GLU A 35 -0.75 -19.73 8.49
CA GLU A 35 -1.38 -19.39 9.78
C GLU A 35 -0.41 -19.50 10.97
N ASP A 36 0.56 -20.42 10.89
CA ASP A 36 1.60 -20.65 11.91
C ASP A 36 2.80 -19.71 11.77
N ASP A 37 2.78 -18.79 10.79
CA ASP A 37 3.84 -17.82 10.58
C ASP A 37 3.89 -16.81 11.75
N THR A 38 4.99 -16.89 12.52
CA THR A 38 5.24 -16.11 13.74
C THR A 38 5.76 -14.69 13.46
N GLN A 39 6.03 -14.31 12.22
CA GLN A 39 6.46 -12.95 11.90
C GLN A 39 5.36 -11.94 12.26
N LEU A 40 5.79 -10.79 12.77
CA LEU A 40 4.88 -9.71 13.11
C LEU A 40 4.22 -9.15 11.85
N PRO A 41 2.97 -8.64 11.92
CA PRO A 41 2.30 -8.02 10.78
C PRO A 41 3.14 -6.94 10.09
N LEU A 42 3.89 -6.15 10.87
CA LEU A 42 4.79 -5.13 10.32
C LEU A 42 5.96 -5.73 9.53
N GLN A 43 6.54 -6.84 9.99
CA GLN A 43 7.61 -7.52 9.26
C GLN A 43 7.11 -8.08 7.93
N LYS A 44 5.94 -8.72 7.95
CA LYS A 44 5.25 -9.21 6.75
C LYS A 44 4.96 -8.07 5.77
N LEU A 45 4.50 -6.93 6.28
CA LEU A 45 4.23 -5.73 5.48
C LEU A 45 5.51 -5.16 4.83
N LEU A 46 6.58 -5.00 5.63
CA LEU A 46 7.85 -4.44 5.16
C LEU A 46 8.53 -5.35 4.12
N ALA A 47 8.45 -6.67 4.30
CA ALA A 47 9.07 -7.64 3.40
C ALA A 47 8.67 -7.43 1.93
N PHE A 48 7.42 -7.08 1.64
CA PHE A 48 6.98 -6.80 0.27
C PHE A 48 6.97 -5.31 -0.09
N LEU A 49 6.72 -4.40 0.85
CA LEU A 49 6.67 -2.96 0.54
C LEU A 49 8.04 -2.34 0.36
N GLN A 50 9.02 -2.66 1.22
CA GLN A 50 10.35 -2.06 1.20
C GLN A 50 11.04 -2.14 -0.19
N PRO A 51 11.11 -3.30 -0.87
CA PRO A 51 11.73 -3.36 -2.19
C PRO A 51 10.98 -2.53 -3.25
N ARG A 52 9.66 -2.38 -3.12
CA ARG A 52 8.84 -1.56 -4.03
C ARG A 52 9.12 -0.08 -3.83
N PHE A 53 9.18 0.37 -2.57
CA PHE A 53 9.57 1.74 -2.25
C PHE A 53 10.97 2.07 -2.75
N HIS A 54 11.93 1.17 -2.54
CA HIS A 54 13.30 1.39 -2.99
C HIS A 54 13.40 1.50 -4.52
N LYS A 55 12.62 0.69 -5.26
CA LYS A 55 12.57 0.75 -6.73
C LYS A 55 12.09 2.11 -7.25
N ILE A 56 11.17 2.76 -6.55
CA ILE A 56 10.54 4.00 -7.01
C ILE A 56 10.99 5.24 -6.22
N GLU A 57 11.97 5.09 -5.33
CA GLU A 57 12.41 6.13 -4.40
C GLU A 57 12.72 7.45 -5.11
N LYS A 58 13.43 7.37 -6.24
CA LYS A 58 13.77 8.53 -7.08
C LYS A 58 12.54 9.18 -7.72
N ASP A 59 11.48 8.43 -7.99
CA ASP A 59 10.23 8.97 -8.55
C ASP A 59 9.42 9.68 -7.47
N LEU A 60 9.37 9.10 -6.27
CA LEU A 60 8.73 9.72 -5.11
C LEU A 60 9.44 11.02 -4.70
N ALA A 61 10.77 11.04 -4.76
CA ALA A 61 11.57 12.24 -4.47
C ALA A 61 11.31 13.39 -5.47
N ARG A 62 10.87 13.07 -6.69
CA ARG A 62 10.54 14.05 -7.75
C ARG A 62 9.09 14.51 -7.72
N LEU A 63 8.26 14.00 -6.80
CA LEU A 63 6.87 14.42 -6.70
C LEU A 63 6.77 15.91 -6.31
N PRO A 64 5.90 16.69 -6.98
CA PRO A 64 5.78 18.11 -6.72
C PRO A 64 5.34 18.39 -5.27
N LYS A 65 5.80 19.53 -4.73
CA LYS A 65 5.33 20.03 -3.44
C LYS A 65 3.81 20.19 -3.48
N GLY A 66 3.13 19.72 -2.42
CA GLY A 66 1.67 19.68 -2.36
C GLY A 66 1.05 18.34 -2.75
N THR A 67 1.83 17.39 -3.30
CA THR A 67 1.34 16.02 -3.56
C THR A 67 0.73 15.40 -2.29
N ILE A 68 -0.52 14.98 -2.39
CA ILE A 68 -1.28 14.33 -1.33
C ILE A 68 -1.05 12.82 -1.42
N TYR A 69 -0.93 12.15 -0.28
CA TYR A 69 -0.84 10.69 -0.25
C TYR A 69 -1.58 10.08 0.94
N GLY A 70 -1.92 8.81 0.79
CA GLY A 70 -2.50 7.98 1.85
C GLY A 70 -2.26 6.51 1.58
N CYS A 71 -2.04 5.75 2.65
CA CYS A 71 -1.76 4.32 2.60
C CYS A 71 -2.76 3.54 3.44
N ASN A 72 -3.09 2.32 3.02
CA ASN A 72 -3.91 1.40 3.81
C ASN A 72 -3.59 -0.06 3.46
N GLY A 73 -4.05 -0.98 4.29
CA GLY A 73 -3.84 -2.41 4.09
C GLY A 73 -4.94 -3.26 4.71
N VAL A 74 -5.06 -4.48 4.20
CA VAL A 74 -6.00 -5.49 4.68
C VAL A 74 -5.29 -6.82 4.87
N ILE A 75 -5.72 -7.58 5.86
CA ILE A 75 -5.34 -8.98 6.01
C ILE A 75 -6.58 -9.81 5.68
N ASN A 76 -6.47 -10.62 4.64
CA ASN A 76 -7.52 -11.52 4.20
C ASN A 76 -7.14 -12.96 4.54
N LYS A 77 -8.14 -13.75 4.93
CA LYS A 77 -8.00 -15.19 5.10
C LYS A 77 -8.46 -15.90 3.82
N LYS A 78 -7.60 -16.74 3.23
CA LYS A 78 -7.88 -17.57 2.04
C LYS A 78 -7.59 -19.04 2.38
N GLY A 79 -8.58 -19.73 2.94
CA GLY A 79 -8.43 -21.11 3.40
C GLY A 79 -7.42 -21.22 4.55
N ASN A 80 -6.39 -22.06 4.40
CA ASN A 80 -5.31 -22.26 5.39
C ASN A 80 -4.15 -21.25 5.23
N LYS A 81 -4.32 -20.23 4.38
CA LYS A 81 -3.33 -19.17 4.17
C LYS A 81 -3.95 -17.82 4.47
N ASN A 82 -3.15 -16.94 5.03
CA ASN A 82 -3.48 -15.54 5.16
C ASN A 82 -2.73 -14.75 4.07
N SER A 83 -3.29 -13.62 3.65
CA SER A 83 -2.63 -12.69 2.75
C SER A 83 -2.74 -11.28 3.31
N ILE A 84 -1.63 -10.55 3.33
CA ILE A 84 -1.60 -9.12 3.61
C ILE A 84 -1.48 -8.37 2.29
N SER A 85 -2.39 -7.44 2.04
CA SER A 85 -2.36 -6.57 0.88
C SER A 85 -2.29 -5.12 1.36
N ALA A 86 -1.45 -4.30 0.75
CA ALA A 86 -1.36 -2.89 1.09
C ALA A 86 -1.14 -2.04 -0.16
N VAL A 87 -1.64 -0.81 -0.11
CA VAL A 87 -1.45 0.19 -1.16
C VAL A 87 -1.19 1.57 -0.57
N CYS A 88 -0.32 2.32 -1.23
CA CYS A 88 -0.14 3.75 -1.06
C CYS A 88 -0.51 4.46 -2.36
N LEU A 89 -1.41 5.44 -2.26
CA LEU A 89 -1.89 6.23 -3.38
C LEU A 89 -1.36 7.65 -3.26
N TYR A 90 -0.92 8.22 -4.39
CA TYR A 90 -0.41 9.59 -4.48
C TYR A 90 -1.19 10.35 -5.54
N LYS A 91 -1.57 11.60 -5.20
CA LYS A 91 -2.15 12.56 -6.14
C LYS A 91 -1.33 13.83 -6.17
N LYS A 92 -0.85 14.15 -7.35
CA LYS A 92 -0.16 15.40 -7.65
C LYS A 92 -1.14 16.58 -7.54
N PRO A 93 -0.67 17.80 -7.23
CA PRO A 93 -1.48 19.00 -7.19
C PRO A 93 -2.23 19.26 -8.50
#